data_AF-A0A373LPS6-F1
#
_entry.id   AF-A0A373LPS6-F1
#
_cell.length_a   1.000
_cell.length_b   1.000
_cell.length_c   1.000
_cell.angle_alpha   90.00
_cell.angle_beta   90.00
_cell.angle_gamma   90.00
#
_symmetry.space_group_name_H-M   'P 1'
#
loop_
_entity.id
_entity.type
_entity.pdbx_description
1 polymer ?
#
loop_
_entity_poly.entity_id
_entity_poly.type
_entity_poly.pdbx_seq_one_letter_code
_entity_poly.pdbx_strand_id
1 'polypeptide(L)'
;MYDDQRVLEIWKKWYSKSVEDNYLTRTFCVFFSESEDQLSQWRGYAQNGKGLAIGFDKRILEELNLINEYNIAFGKVIYNDTEAYVQDIVQDNIEKFQCKSLVHVALELCQDYRLKFPFMKKPGFEEKKEWRGIVCSRIGNYNIPCSEQILFSKIKYIISIESVVIKMEIYI
;
A
#
# COMPACT_ATOMS: atom_id res chain seq x y z
N MET A 1 22.12 37.17 1.33
CA MET A 1 20.64 37.17 1.34
C MET A 1 20.21 36.16 0.29
N TYR A 2 19.66 35.03 0.73
CA TYR A 2 19.13 34.03 -0.20
C TYR A 2 17.94 34.69 -0.92
N ASP A 3 17.81 34.50 -2.22
CA ASP A 3 16.70 35.08 -2.98
C ASP A 3 15.41 34.35 -2.58
N ASP A 4 14.63 34.95 -1.68
CA ASP A 4 13.38 34.41 -1.16
C ASP A 4 12.40 34.04 -2.28
N GLN A 5 12.48 34.74 -3.43
CA GLN A 5 11.68 34.45 -4.60
C GLN A 5 12.08 33.13 -5.25
N ARG A 6 13.39 32.85 -5.35
CA ARG A 6 13.92 31.57 -5.84
C ARG A 6 13.55 30.41 -4.93
N VAL A 7 13.55 30.60 -3.61
CA VAL A 7 13.12 29.58 -2.64
C VAL A 7 11.64 29.26 -2.81
N LEU A 8 10.80 30.28 -2.94
CA LEU A 8 9.37 30.12 -3.14
C LEU A 8 9.04 29.37 -4.44
N GLU A 9 9.76 29.66 -5.52
CA GLU A 9 9.57 28.99 -6.81
C GLU A 9 10.01 27.51 -6.78
N ILE A 10 11.15 27.22 -6.14
CA ILE A 10 11.58 25.83 -5.88
C ILE A 10 10.51 25.11 -5.06
N TRP A 11 9.97 25.76 -4.02
CA TRP A 11 8.92 25.20 -3.17
C TRP A 11 7.65 24.87 -3.95
N LYS A 12 7.09 25.83 -4.72
CA LYS A 12 5.88 25.60 -5.53
C LYS A 12 6.08 24.40 -6.46
N LYS A 13 7.24 24.34 -7.12
CA LYS A 13 7.58 23.24 -8.03
C LYS A 13 7.57 21.88 -7.33
N TRP A 14 8.21 21.77 -6.17
CA TRP A 14 8.26 20.51 -5.41
C TRP A 14 6.91 20.14 -4.79
N TYR A 15 6.15 21.11 -4.30
CA TYR A 15 4.80 20.89 -3.81
C TYR A 15 3.89 20.36 -4.92
N SER A 16 3.81 21.06 -6.06
CA SER A 16 3.00 20.62 -7.21
C SER A 16 3.41 19.24 -7.70
N LYS A 17 4.71 18.95 -7.80
CA LYS A 17 5.21 17.62 -8.17
C LYS A 17 4.79 16.56 -7.15
N SER A 18 4.94 16.83 -5.85
CA SER A 18 4.57 15.87 -4.80
C SER A 18 3.07 15.60 -4.78
N VAL A 19 2.26 16.63 -5.04
CA VAL A 19 0.80 16.50 -5.19
C VAL A 19 0.48 15.63 -6.40
N GLU A 20 1.07 15.92 -7.57
CA GLU A 20 0.90 15.12 -8.79
C GLU A 20 1.34 13.65 -8.59
N ASP A 21 2.52 13.43 -8.02
CA ASP A 21 3.04 12.11 -7.67
C ASP A 21 2.04 11.36 -6.77
N ASN A 22 1.47 12.02 -5.77
CA ASN A 22 0.47 11.43 -4.89
C ASN A 22 -0.85 11.11 -5.60
N TYR A 23 -1.33 12.00 -6.49
CA TYR A 23 -2.56 11.78 -7.28
C TYR A 23 -2.42 10.64 -8.28
N LEU A 24 -1.23 10.46 -8.87
CA LEU A 24 -0.96 9.42 -9.86
C LEU A 24 -0.59 8.07 -9.23
N THR A 25 -0.15 8.06 -7.97
CA THR A 25 0.15 6.82 -7.25
C THR A 25 -1.15 6.09 -6.88
N ARG A 26 -1.17 4.78 -7.13
CA ARG A 26 -2.22 3.86 -6.71
C ARG A 26 -1.64 2.79 -5.80
N THR A 27 -2.43 2.41 -4.82
CA THR A 27 -2.15 1.28 -3.95
C THR A 27 -2.91 0.06 -4.47
N PHE A 28 -2.17 -0.96 -4.89
CA PHE A 28 -2.69 -2.26 -5.23
C PHE A 28 -2.51 -3.18 -4.02
N CYS A 29 -3.55 -3.93 -3.69
CA CYS A 29 -3.56 -4.86 -2.57
C CYS A 29 -3.97 -6.24 -3.05
N VAL A 30 -3.25 -7.26 -2.59
CA VAL A 30 -3.68 -8.66 -2.63
C VAL A 30 -3.70 -9.18 -1.20
N PHE A 31 -4.70 -10.00 -0.89
CA PHE A 31 -5.00 -10.47 0.46
C PHE A 31 -4.91 -11.99 0.49
N PHE A 32 -4.27 -12.51 1.54
CA PHE A 32 -4.09 -13.93 1.79
C PHE A 32 -4.51 -14.28 3.21
N SER A 33 -4.76 -15.56 3.45
CA SER A 33 -5.16 -16.10 4.74
C SER A 33 -4.12 -17.10 5.22
N GLU A 34 -3.75 -17.02 6.50
CA GLU A 34 -2.97 -18.08 7.17
C GLU A 34 -3.84 -19.32 7.48
N SER A 35 -5.16 -19.12 7.59
CA SER A 35 -6.12 -20.21 7.77
C SER A 35 -6.43 -20.88 6.42
N GLU A 36 -6.36 -22.21 6.37
CA GLU A 36 -6.64 -23.01 5.17
C GLU A 36 -8.13 -23.00 4.80
N ASP A 37 -8.99 -23.43 5.73
CA ASP A 37 -10.44 -23.54 5.54
C ASP A 37 -11.17 -22.78 6.65
N GLN A 38 -11.73 -21.63 6.30
CA GLN A 38 -12.46 -20.77 7.24
C GLN A 38 -13.85 -20.43 6.70
N LEU A 39 -14.90 -20.92 7.36
CA LEU A 39 -16.30 -20.78 6.93
C LEU A 39 -16.74 -19.32 6.66
N SER A 40 -16.22 -18.38 7.45
CA SER A 40 -16.49 -16.95 7.23
C SER A 40 -15.95 -16.46 5.89
N GLN A 41 -14.84 -17.03 5.39
CA GLN A 41 -14.29 -16.75 4.07
C GLN A 41 -15.09 -17.43 2.95
N TRP A 42 -15.58 -18.66 3.16
CA TRP A 42 -16.41 -19.35 2.17
C TRP A 42 -17.70 -18.62 1.83
N ARG A 43 -18.32 -18.02 2.84
CA ARG A 43 -19.50 -17.16 2.63
C ARG A 43 -19.17 -15.90 1.85
N GLY A 44 -18.03 -15.26 2.16
CA GLY A 44 -17.67 -13.97 1.58
C GLY A 44 -17.02 -14.02 0.19
N TYR A 45 -16.17 -15.02 -0.06
CA TYR A 45 -15.28 -15.06 -1.23
C TYR A 45 -15.54 -16.25 -2.15
N ALA A 46 -16.09 -17.34 -1.63
CA ALA A 46 -16.28 -18.57 -2.38
C ALA A 46 -17.72 -18.75 -2.89
N GLN A 47 -18.45 -17.66 -3.17
CA GLN A 47 -19.83 -17.68 -3.67
C GLN A 47 -20.73 -18.67 -2.88
N ASN A 48 -20.72 -18.55 -1.54
CA ASN A 48 -21.43 -19.45 -0.61
C ASN A 48 -21.05 -20.94 -0.76
N GLY A 49 -19.75 -21.26 -0.85
CA GLY A 49 -19.28 -22.65 -0.84
C GLY A 49 -18.96 -23.27 -2.20
N LYS A 50 -19.05 -22.51 -3.30
CA LYS A 50 -18.76 -22.97 -4.67
C LYS A 50 -17.34 -22.66 -5.16
N GLY A 51 -16.60 -21.84 -4.42
CA GLY A 51 -15.21 -21.50 -4.76
C GLY A 51 -14.22 -22.61 -4.42
N LEU A 52 -12.94 -22.31 -4.58
CA LEU A 52 -11.82 -23.18 -4.23
C LEU A 52 -10.84 -22.40 -3.35
N ALA A 53 -10.28 -23.07 -2.34
CA ALA A 53 -9.11 -22.56 -1.61
C ALA A 53 -7.84 -23.06 -2.30
N ILE A 54 -6.93 -22.13 -2.63
CA ILE A 54 -5.65 -22.43 -3.28
C ILE A 54 -4.54 -22.15 -2.27
N GLY A 55 -3.80 -23.19 -1.89
CA GLY A 55 -2.58 -23.06 -1.08
C GLY A 55 -1.40 -22.56 -1.91
N PHE A 56 -0.50 -21.83 -1.27
CA PHE A 56 0.73 -21.30 -1.90
C PHE A 56 1.86 -21.28 -0.88
N ASP A 57 3.10 -21.23 -1.36
CA ASP A 57 4.27 -21.08 -0.49
C ASP A 57 4.49 -19.61 -0.14
N LYS A 58 4.30 -19.28 1.14
CA LYS A 58 4.50 -17.93 1.66
C LYS A 58 5.91 -17.40 1.40
N ARG A 59 6.93 -18.27 1.36
CA ARG A 59 8.34 -17.87 1.19
C ARG A 59 8.58 -17.20 -0.15
N ILE A 60 7.81 -17.58 -1.18
CA ILE A 60 7.85 -16.93 -2.49
C ILE A 60 7.42 -15.46 -2.32
N LEU A 61 6.29 -15.22 -1.65
CA LEU A 61 5.78 -13.86 -1.42
C LEU A 61 6.65 -13.02 -0.48
N GLU A 62 7.44 -13.63 0.40
CA GLU A 62 8.40 -12.90 1.23
C GLU A 62 9.49 -12.21 0.39
N GLU A 63 9.76 -12.68 -0.84
CA GLU A 63 10.67 -11.99 -1.77
C GLU A 63 10.18 -10.59 -2.16
N LEU A 64 8.88 -10.30 -2.05
CA LEU A 64 8.35 -8.94 -2.26
C LEU A 64 9.04 -7.91 -1.36
N ASN A 65 9.50 -8.33 -0.18
CA ASN A 65 10.18 -7.44 0.75
C ASN A 65 11.63 -7.15 0.35
N LEU A 66 12.24 -7.94 -0.55
CA LEU A 66 13.58 -7.67 -1.08
C LEU A 66 13.60 -6.43 -1.99
N ILE A 67 12.45 -6.08 -2.56
CA ILE A 67 12.24 -4.91 -3.44
C ILE A 67 11.44 -3.81 -2.74
N ASN A 68 11.48 -3.74 -1.41
CA ASN A 68 10.68 -2.80 -0.61
C ASN A 68 11.00 -1.32 -0.89
N GLU A 69 12.23 -1.01 -1.33
CA GLU A 69 12.62 0.35 -1.74
C GLU A 69 11.74 0.93 -2.87
N TYR A 70 10.99 0.08 -3.57
CA TYR A 70 10.06 0.47 -4.63
C TYR A 70 8.60 0.62 -4.17
N ASN A 71 8.40 0.81 -2.86
CA ASN A 71 7.09 0.87 -2.20
C ASN A 71 6.27 -0.42 -2.37
N ILE A 72 6.90 -1.55 -2.05
CA ILE A 72 6.31 -2.88 -2.12
C ILE A 72 6.50 -3.55 -0.76
N ALA A 73 5.44 -4.11 -0.20
CA ALA A 73 5.53 -4.77 1.10
C ALA A 73 4.66 -6.02 1.14
N PHE A 74 5.18 -7.06 1.78
CA PHE A 74 4.43 -8.25 2.15
C PHE A 74 4.53 -8.50 3.64
N GLY A 75 3.38 -8.65 4.30
CA GLY A 75 3.37 -8.74 5.75
C GLY A 75 2.03 -9.15 6.35
N LYS A 76 2.09 -9.50 7.63
CA LYS A 76 0.91 -9.82 8.42
C LYS A 76 0.15 -8.55 8.76
N VAL A 77 -1.18 -8.63 8.71
CA VAL A 77 -2.06 -7.53 9.14
C VAL A 77 -1.91 -7.32 10.64
N ILE A 78 -1.80 -6.06 11.03
CA ILE A 78 -1.78 -5.61 12.41
C ILE A 78 -3.21 -5.26 12.81
N TYR A 79 -3.68 -5.94 13.85
CA TYR A 79 -5.00 -5.76 14.41
C TYR A 79 -4.89 -4.85 15.62
N ASN A 80 -5.24 -3.57 15.44
CA ASN A 80 -5.13 -2.58 16.50
C ASN A 80 -6.34 -1.65 16.48
N ASP A 81 -6.56 -0.98 17.62
CA ASP A 81 -7.49 0.12 17.68
C ASP A 81 -7.05 1.22 16.70
N THR A 82 -7.99 1.61 15.83
CA THR A 82 -7.70 2.56 14.74
C THR A 82 -7.44 3.95 15.30
N GLU A 83 -8.10 4.33 16.39
CA GLU A 83 -7.93 5.63 17.01
C GLU A 83 -6.56 5.72 17.69
N ALA A 84 -6.18 4.70 18.46
CA ALA A 84 -4.85 4.61 19.05
C ALA A 84 -3.75 4.68 17.98
N TYR A 85 -3.89 3.94 16.87
CA TYR A 85 -2.92 3.98 15.77
C TYR A 85 -2.83 5.38 15.13
N VAL A 86 -3.95 6.08 14.97
CA VAL A 86 -3.93 7.47 14.46
C VAL A 86 -3.25 8.41 15.46
N GLN A 87 -3.47 8.22 16.77
CA GLN A 87 -2.77 9.00 17.79
C GLN A 87 -1.25 8.78 17.75
N ASP A 88 -0.80 7.54 17.54
CA ASP A 88 0.63 7.24 17.37
C ASP A 88 1.23 7.96 16.15
N ILE A 89 0.50 8.00 15.03
CA ILE A 89 0.91 8.76 13.84
C ILE A 89 1.02 10.24 14.17
N VAL A 90 0.00 10.81 14.84
CA VAL A 90 0.01 12.22 15.22
C VAL A 90 1.21 12.53 16.10
N GLN A 91 1.48 11.69 17.09
CA GLN A 91 2.60 11.84 18.01
C GLN A 91 3.97 11.77 17.29
N ASP A 92 4.18 10.79 16.40
CA ASP A 92 5.40 10.68 15.58
C ASP A 92 5.62 11.95 14.73
N ASN A 93 4.57 12.49 14.14
CA ASN A 93 4.67 13.73 13.35
C ASN A 93 4.91 14.96 14.23
N ILE A 94 4.36 15.01 15.44
CA ILE A 94 4.65 16.06 16.43
C ILE A 94 6.15 16.06 16.77
N GLU A 95 6.71 14.88 17.03
CA GLU A 95 8.14 14.71 17.32
C GLU A 95 9.02 15.12 16.13
N LYS A 96 8.62 14.80 14.90
CA LYS A 96 9.34 15.24 13.70
C LYS A 96 9.43 16.75 13.56
N PHE A 97 8.44 17.53 14.04
CA PHE A 97 8.54 19.00 14.01
C PHE A 97 9.66 19.56 14.89
N GLN A 98 10.22 18.79 15.83
CA GLN A 98 11.37 19.22 16.62
C GLN A 98 12.63 19.36 15.76
N CYS A 99 12.74 18.57 14.69
CA CYS A 99 13.94 18.49 13.84
C CYS A 99 13.67 18.86 12.38
N LYS A 100 12.41 18.95 11.94
CA LYS A 100 12.00 19.22 10.56
C LYS A 100 10.99 20.36 10.48
N SER A 101 11.04 21.13 9.40
CA SER A 101 10.04 22.18 9.18
C SER A 101 8.66 21.58 8.86
N LEU A 102 7.60 22.35 9.11
CA LEU A 102 6.20 21.93 8.87
C LEU A 102 6.00 21.31 7.49
N VAL A 103 6.65 21.89 6.48
CA VAL A 103 6.56 21.47 5.08
C VAL A 103 7.15 20.07 4.86
N HIS A 104 8.29 19.75 5.47
CA HIS A 104 8.92 18.43 5.31
C HIS A 104 8.04 17.35 5.92
N VAL A 105 7.52 17.60 7.13
CA VAL A 105 6.62 16.66 7.81
C VAL A 105 5.34 16.45 6.99
N ALA A 106 4.75 17.52 6.44
CA ALA A 106 3.56 17.42 5.60
C ALA A 106 3.78 16.60 4.31
N LEU A 107 4.96 16.69 3.70
CA LEU A 107 5.32 15.91 2.50
C LEU A 107 5.54 14.43 2.85
N GLU A 108 6.22 14.16 3.97
CA GLU A 108 6.53 12.80 4.44
C GLU A 108 5.28 12.04 4.93
N LEU A 109 4.29 12.74 5.49
CA LEU A 109 3.07 12.11 6.02
C LEU A 109 2.37 11.18 5.02
N CYS A 110 2.26 11.58 3.75
CA CYS A 110 1.64 10.72 2.74
C CYS A 110 2.54 9.54 2.35
N GLN A 111 3.87 9.70 2.41
CA GLN A 111 4.84 8.71 1.95
C GLN A 111 5.09 7.64 3.02
N ASP A 112 5.40 8.08 4.24
CA ASP A 112 5.79 7.25 5.38
C ASP A 112 4.70 6.25 5.80
N TYR A 113 3.45 6.64 5.61
CA TYR A 113 2.30 5.89 6.12
C TYR A 113 1.50 5.18 5.03
N ARG A 114 1.71 5.50 3.75
CA ARG A 114 0.99 4.89 2.62
C ARG A 114 1.15 3.38 2.55
N LEU A 115 2.32 2.84 2.90
CA LEU A 115 2.52 1.38 2.99
C LEU A 115 2.02 0.78 4.30
N LYS A 116 1.90 1.58 5.37
CA LYS A 116 1.49 1.09 6.69
C LYS A 116 -0.02 0.95 6.83
N PHE A 117 -0.79 1.92 6.34
CA PHE A 117 -2.26 1.89 6.43
C PHE A 117 -2.89 0.62 5.85
N PRO A 118 -2.42 0.11 4.69
CA PRO A 118 -2.94 -1.13 4.16
C PRO A 118 -2.60 -2.35 5.00
N PHE A 119 -1.80 -2.30 6.06
CA PHE A 119 -1.63 -3.43 6.99
C PHE A 119 -2.46 -3.29 8.26
N MET A 120 -3.19 -2.19 8.45
CA MET A 120 -4.01 -1.98 9.65
C MET A 120 -5.43 -2.51 9.47
N LYS A 121 -5.98 -3.10 10.53
CA LYS A 121 -7.37 -3.53 10.59
C LYS A 121 -7.89 -3.49 12.03
N LYS A 122 -9.20 -3.35 12.18
CA LYS A 122 -9.84 -3.38 13.50
C LYS A 122 -9.72 -4.77 14.15
N PRO A 123 -9.63 -4.86 15.49
CA PRO A 123 -9.45 -6.13 16.20
C PRO A 123 -10.55 -7.17 15.94
N GLY A 124 -11.78 -6.73 15.69
CA GLY A 124 -12.90 -7.64 15.38
C GLY A 124 -12.73 -8.50 14.10
N PHE A 125 -11.68 -8.27 13.30
CA PHE A 125 -11.35 -9.07 12.12
C PHE A 125 -10.13 -9.99 12.33
N GLU A 126 -9.61 -10.10 13.55
CA GLU A 126 -8.43 -10.92 13.87
C GLU A 126 -8.60 -12.40 13.50
N GLU A 127 -9.83 -12.90 13.53
CA GLU A 127 -10.21 -14.25 13.07
C GLU A 127 -9.68 -14.56 11.65
N LYS A 128 -9.53 -13.54 10.79
CA LYS A 128 -9.09 -13.73 9.40
C LYS A 128 -7.61 -14.07 9.24
N LYS A 129 -6.77 -13.80 10.24
CA LYS A 129 -5.31 -14.03 10.21
C LYS A 129 -4.68 -13.65 8.86
N GLU A 130 -4.91 -12.42 8.46
CA GLU A 130 -4.71 -11.95 7.09
C GLU A 130 -3.26 -11.54 6.84
N TRP A 131 -2.76 -11.87 5.66
CA TRP A 131 -1.48 -11.40 5.11
C TRP A 131 -1.77 -10.56 3.87
N ARG A 132 -0.96 -9.53 3.63
CA ARG A 132 -1.18 -8.59 2.52
C ARG A 132 0.08 -8.41 1.71
N GLY A 133 -0.06 -8.44 0.39
CA GLY A 133 0.92 -7.92 -0.56
C GLY A 133 0.43 -6.56 -1.04
N ILE A 134 1.25 -5.53 -0.84
CA ILE A 134 0.93 -4.14 -1.13
C ILE A 134 1.94 -3.61 -2.13
N VAL A 135 1.45 -2.95 -3.17
CA VAL A 135 2.30 -2.25 -4.15
C VAL A 135 1.75 -0.84 -4.35
N CYS A 136 2.59 0.15 -4.09
CA CYS A 136 2.28 1.54 -4.36
C CYS A 136 3.05 2.01 -5.58
N SER A 137 2.37 2.09 -6.72
CA SER A 137 3.00 2.44 -7.99
C SER A 137 2.24 3.54 -8.72
N ARG A 138 2.96 4.33 -9.51
CA ARG A 138 2.37 5.37 -10.36
C ARG A 138 1.62 4.70 -11.51
N ILE A 139 0.42 5.20 -11.81
CA ILE A 139 -0.30 4.81 -13.03
C ILE A 139 0.52 5.26 -14.25
N GLY A 140 0.92 4.32 -15.10
CA GLY A 140 1.68 4.61 -16.33
C GLY A 140 2.53 3.44 -16.81
N ASN A 141 3.41 3.70 -17.78
CA ASN A 141 4.35 2.73 -18.34
C ASN A 141 5.59 2.57 -17.46
N TYR A 142 5.39 2.29 -16.17
CA TYR A 142 6.48 2.00 -15.23
C TYR A 142 6.59 0.49 -15.06
N ASN A 143 7.81 -0.03 -15.23
CA ASN A 143 8.10 -1.42 -14.89
C ASN A 143 8.27 -1.49 -13.38
N ILE A 144 7.45 -2.32 -12.73
CA ILE A 144 7.66 -2.67 -11.33
C ILE A 144 8.79 -3.71 -11.31
N PRO A 145 9.83 -3.52 -10.48
CA PRO A 145 10.93 -4.46 -10.41
C PRO A 145 10.40 -5.85 -10.06
N CYS A 146 10.98 -6.85 -10.71
CA CYS A 146 10.61 -8.25 -10.58
C CYS A 146 11.78 -9.01 -9.95
N SER A 147 11.49 -10.10 -9.24
CA SER A 147 12.50 -11.10 -8.85
C SER A 147 12.47 -12.27 -9.83
N GLU A 148 13.34 -13.26 -9.65
CA GLU A 148 13.30 -14.49 -10.43
C GLU A 148 11.99 -15.28 -10.20
N GLN A 149 11.38 -15.15 -9.01
CA GLN A 149 10.17 -15.87 -8.64
C GLN A 149 8.90 -15.01 -8.73
N ILE A 150 9.02 -13.68 -8.78
CA ILE A 150 7.88 -12.77 -8.80
C ILE A 150 7.94 -11.85 -10.01
N LEU A 151 6.93 -11.95 -10.87
CA LEU A 151 6.73 -11.06 -12.01
C LEU A 151 5.46 -10.23 -11.83
N PHE A 152 5.52 -8.96 -12.25
CA PHE A 152 4.35 -8.08 -12.29
C PHE A 152 3.90 -7.85 -13.72
N SER A 153 2.58 -7.90 -13.96
CA SER A 153 2.03 -7.39 -15.22
C SER A 153 2.14 -5.87 -15.29
N LYS A 154 2.10 -5.32 -16.50
CA LYS A 154 1.73 -3.91 -16.67
C LYS A 154 0.35 -3.65 -16.08
N ILE A 155 0.10 -2.41 -15.67
CA ILE A 155 -1.22 -1.98 -15.20
C ILE A 155 -2.25 -2.18 -16.33
N LYS A 156 -3.33 -2.90 -16.02
CA LYS A 156 -4.44 -3.19 -16.95
C LYS A 156 -5.68 -2.42 -16.53
N TYR A 157 -6.48 -2.03 -17.52
CA TYR A 157 -7.76 -1.35 -17.32
C TYR A 157 -8.88 -2.28 -17.79
N ILE A 158 -9.81 -2.59 -16.90
CA ILE A 158 -11.05 -3.28 -17.22
C ILE A 158 -12.14 -2.22 -17.28
N ILE A 159 -12.77 -2.09 -18.45
CA ILE A 159 -13.88 -1.17 -18.66
C ILE A 159 -15.16 -1.99 -18.53
N SER A 160 -16.00 -1.61 -17.56
CA SER A 160 -17.38 -2.06 -17.45
C SER A 160 -18.31 -0.90 -17.79
N ILE A 161 -19.59 -1.19 -17.99
CA ILE A 161 -20.62 -0.18 -18.33
C ILE A 161 -20.71 0.91 -17.25
N GLU A 162 -20.44 0.57 -15.99
CA GLU A 162 -20.63 1.46 -14.84
C GLU A 162 -19.32 1.97 -14.23
N SER A 163 -18.19 1.33 -14.53
CA SER A 163 -16.91 1.67 -13.88
C SER A 163 -15.68 1.24 -14.67
N VAL A 164 -14.57 1.93 -14.41
CA VAL A 164 -13.24 1.52 -14.84
C VAL A 164 -12.50 0.94 -13.63
N VAL A 165 -12.10 -0.32 -13.73
CA VAL A 165 -11.28 -1.00 -12.71
C VAL A 165 -9.85 -1.06 -13.19
N ILE A 166 -8.93 -0.57 -12.35
CA ILE A 166 -7.49 -0.65 -12.60
C ILE A 166 -6.98 -1.87 -11.84
N LYS A 167 -6.31 -2.79 -12.53
CA LYS A 167 -5.73 -3.99 -11.91
C LYS A 167 -4.28 -4.21 -12.31
N MET A 168 -3.60 -5.00 -11.49
CA MET A 168 -2.26 -5.50 -11.72
C MET A 168 -2.23 -6.97 -11.33
N GLU A 169 -1.60 -7.80 -12.15
CA GLU A 169 -1.43 -9.22 -11.89
C GLU A 169 -0.03 -9.45 -11.34
N ILE A 170 0.06 -10.36 -10.38
CA ILE A 170 1.31 -10.86 -9.81
C ILE A 170 1.39 -12.33 -10.22
N TYR A 171 2.51 -12.72 -10.83
CA TYR A 171 2.80 -14.10 -11.16
C TYR A 171 3.85 -14.60 -10.18
N ILE A 172 3.55 -15.72 -9.55
CA ILE A 172 4.35 -16.44 -8.55
C ILE A 172 4.52 -17.89 -8.97
#